data_AF-A0A2N5WUA7-F1
#
_entry.id   AF-A0A2N5WUA7-F1
#
_cell.length_a   1.000
_cell.length_b   1.000
_cell.length_c   1.000
_cell.angle_alpha   90.00
_cell.angle_beta   90.00
_cell.angle_gamma   90.00
#
_symmetry.space_group_name_H-M   'P 1'
#
loop_
_entity.id
_entity.type
_entity.pdbx_description
1 polymer ?
#
loop_
_entity_poly.entity_id
_entity_poly.type
_entity_poly.pdbx_seq_one_letter_code
_entity_poly.pdbx_strand_id
1 'polypeptide(L)'
;MAGDAQGTDAAADGAAQQPDGAGAPRADRRSWVRRHGPETLIGAVAVTIVGAVVSSVLGVLLPGEDDGKAAAVPSASPASPASPACGGETCRGLDPKESRCDDARTLAEGEAGVMRVEVRHSKECKAVWGKLTGARPGDPVTVSTSPADRQRAEVATGRTKYTPMLPVGDTFDVQVCAVSRAGDPEGGVPKGAEPCAGADQDDLARVVGAG
;
A
#
# COMPACT_ATOMS: atom_id res chain seq x y z
N MET A 1 80.49 17.85 -28.56
CA MET A 1 80.96 18.77 -27.51
C MET A 1 79.71 19.13 -26.70
N ALA A 2 79.35 18.33 -25.70
CA ALA A 2 79.73 18.46 -24.29
C ALA A 2 79.10 19.70 -23.62
N GLY A 3 78.27 19.50 -22.58
CA GLY A 3 77.77 20.57 -21.71
C GLY A 3 76.40 20.33 -21.04
N ASP A 4 76.44 19.66 -19.89
CA ASP A 4 75.50 19.62 -18.74
C ASP A 4 74.92 21.01 -18.34
N ALA A 5 73.94 21.25 -17.43
CA ALA A 5 72.85 20.58 -16.70
C ALA A 5 72.24 21.68 -15.78
N GLN A 6 71.15 21.35 -15.06
CA GLN A 6 70.57 22.07 -13.88
C GLN A 6 69.68 23.28 -14.22
N GLY A 7 68.48 23.49 -13.66
CA GLY A 7 67.87 23.03 -12.42
C GLY A 7 67.35 24.28 -11.69
N THR A 8 66.03 24.43 -11.53
CA THR A 8 65.45 25.44 -10.64
C THR A 8 64.22 24.88 -9.93
N ASP A 9 64.43 24.51 -8.66
CA ASP A 9 63.40 24.45 -7.62
C ASP A 9 63.18 25.86 -7.03
N ALA A 10 61.92 26.23 -6.79
CA ALA A 10 61.44 27.13 -5.74
C ALA A 10 59.90 27.08 -5.76
N ALA A 11 59.26 26.30 -4.89
CA ALA A 11 58.87 26.67 -3.52
C ALA A 11 57.84 27.83 -3.50
N ALA A 12 56.58 27.49 -3.23
CA ALA A 12 55.59 28.42 -2.70
C ALA A 12 55.15 27.89 -1.33
N ASP A 13 55.39 28.74 -0.34
CA ASP A 13 55.35 28.48 1.09
C ASP A 13 53.95 28.16 1.63
N GLY A 14 53.97 27.32 2.67
CA GLY A 14 52.82 27.00 3.49
C GLY A 14 52.39 28.16 4.38
N ALA A 15 51.08 28.23 4.62
CA ALA A 15 50.51 28.97 5.75
C ALA A 15 49.90 27.95 6.72
N ALA A 16 50.57 27.77 7.85
CA ALA A 16 50.01 27.16 9.05
C ALA A 16 50.39 28.02 10.24
N GLN A 17 49.41 28.57 10.96
CA GLN A 17 49.51 28.87 12.39
C GLN A 17 48.12 28.99 13.06
N GLN A 18 47.91 28.09 14.02
CA GLN A 18 46.96 28.05 15.17
C GLN A 18 47.52 28.93 16.34
N PRO A 19 47.05 28.95 17.62
CA PRO A 19 45.79 28.57 18.32
C PRO A 19 45.32 29.52 19.49
N ASP A 20 44.26 29.09 20.21
CA ASP A 20 43.88 29.25 21.65
C ASP A 20 43.35 30.56 22.30
N GLY A 21 42.21 30.43 23.03
CA GLY A 21 42.07 31.07 24.36
C GLY A 21 40.73 31.71 24.80
N ALA A 22 39.85 30.89 25.43
CA ALA A 22 38.98 31.14 26.61
C ALA A 22 38.12 32.42 26.81
N GLY A 23 36.82 32.20 27.11
CA GLY A 23 35.99 33.12 27.90
C GLY A 23 34.47 32.85 27.83
N ALA A 24 33.89 32.21 28.86
CA ALA A 24 32.44 32.12 29.06
C ALA A 24 31.93 33.27 29.96
N PRO A 25 30.65 33.67 29.84
CA PRO A 25 29.74 33.43 30.98
C PRO A 25 28.35 32.91 30.60
N ARG A 26 27.66 32.44 31.65
CA ARG A 26 26.36 31.75 31.69
C ARG A 26 25.16 32.68 31.52
N ALA A 27 24.04 32.02 31.20
CA ALA A 27 22.63 32.34 31.48
C ALA A 27 21.86 33.10 30.39
N ASP A 28 20.85 32.43 29.81
CA ASP A 28 19.48 32.72 30.23
C ASP A 28 18.53 31.55 29.89
N ARG A 29 18.02 30.91 30.94
CA ARG A 29 16.86 30.02 30.87
C ARG A 29 15.62 30.90 30.87
N ARG A 30 14.92 30.96 29.74
CA ARG A 30 13.53 31.46 29.67
C ARG A 30 12.67 30.28 29.25
N SER A 31 12.21 29.39 30.15
CA SER A 31 11.08 29.59 31.08
C SER A 31 9.86 30.27 30.45
N TRP A 32 9.30 29.65 29.39
CA TRP A 32 7.90 29.88 29.04
C TRP A 32 7.04 28.74 29.58
N VAL A 33 6.72 28.86 30.86
CA VAL A 33 5.55 28.25 31.48
C VAL A 33 4.33 28.98 30.95
N ARG A 34 3.55 28.34 30.06
CA ARG A 34 2.11 28.54 29.93
C ARG A 34 1.49 27.17 29.60
N ARG A 35 1.00 26.50 30.66
CA ARG A 35 -0.42 26.31 30.94
C ARG A 35 -1.16 25.54 29.84
N HIS A 36 -1.22 24.21 29.99
CA HIS A 36 -2.48 23.47 29.89
C HIS A 36 -2.44 22.37 30.96
N GLY A 37 -3.44 22.40 31.85
CA GLY A 37 -3.51 21.58 33.06
C GLY A 37 -3.89 20.11 32.79
N PRO A 38 -3.77 19.26 33.80
CA PRO A 38 -4.28 17.90 33.76
C PRO A 38 -5.74 17.91 34.23
N GLU A 39 -6.67 17.59 33.34
CA GLU A 39 -8.03 17.17 33.74
C GLU A 39 -8.31 15.80 33.15
N THR A 40 -7.75 14.79 33.80
CA THR A 40 -8.21 13.41 33.75
C THR A 40 -9.27 13.21 34.82
N LEU A 41 -10.55 13.31 34.48
CA LEU A 41 -11.67 12.69 35.22
C LEU A 41 -12.77 12.35 34.19
N ILE A 42 -12.67 11.15 33.59
CA ILE A 42 -13.55 10.01 33.90
C ILE A 42 -15.04 10.35 33.72
N GLY A 43 -15.52 10.20 32.49
CA GLY A 43 -16.94 10.14 32.15
C GLY A 43 -17.24 8.82 31.46
N ALA A 44 -17.17 7.71 32.20
CA ALA A 44 -17.58 6.41 31.70
C ALA A 44 -19.11 6.35 31.66
N VAL A 45 -19.71 6.71 30.53
CA VAL A 45 -21.11 6.41 30.25
C VAL A 45 -21.18 4.96 29.76
N ALA A 46 -21.52 4.06 30.68
CA ALA A 46 -21.88 2.70 30.37
C ALA A 46 -23.24 2.68 29.66
N VAL A 47 -23.26 2.32 28.38
CA VAL A 47 -24.49 1.96 27.68
C VAL A 47 -24.49 0.44 27.49
N THR A 48 -25.08 -0.26 28.46
CA THR A 48 -25.43 -1.68 28.32
C THR A 48 -26.67 -1.78 27.45
N ILE A 49 -26.51 -2.10 26.16
CA ILE A 49 -27.61 -2.65 25.36
C ILE A 49 -27.64 -4.15 25.60
N VAL A 50 -28.47 -4.56 26.57
CA VAL A 50 -28.91 -5.95 26.71
C VAL A 50 -29.95 -6.19 25.62
N GLY A 51 -29.51 -6.74 24.50
CA GLY A 51 -30.37 -7.25 23.44
C GLY A 51 -30.50 -8.76 23.54
N ALA A 52 -31.20 -9.26 24.55
CA ALA A 52 -31.62 -10.66 24.59
C ALA A 52 -32.79 -10.84 23.61
N VAL A 53 -32.51 -11.29 22.39
CA VAL A 53 -33.56 -11.84 21.52
C VAL A 53 -33.57 -13.35 21.72
N VAL A 54 -34.21 -13.76 22.81
CA VAL A 54 -34.69 -15.13 22.96
C VAL A 54 -35.97 -15.23 22.15
N SER A 55 -35.86 -15.70 20.92
CA SER A 55 -37.01 -16.26 20.21
C SER A 55 -36.91 -17.77 20.24
N SER A 56 -37.31 -18.31 21.38
CA SER A 56 -37.72 -19.71 21.51
C SER A 56 -39.01 -19.90 20.71
N VAL A 57 -38.93 -20.51 19.54
CA VAL A 57 -40.09 -21.22 18.98
C VAL A 57 -39.79 -22.70 19.09
N LEU A 58 -40.00 -23.20 20.29
CA LEU A 58 -40.15 -24.63 20.56
C LEU A 58 -41.61 -24.98 20.27
N GLY A 59 -41.89 -25.38 19.03
CA GLY A 59 -43.17 -25.98 18.65
C GLY A 59 -43.19 -27.46 19.02
N VAL A 60 -43.91 -27.80 20.08
CA VAL A 60 -44.13 -29.15 20.61
C VAL A 60 -45.11 -29.94 19.71
N LEU A 61 -44.71 -31.19 19.43
CA LEU A 61 -45.45 -32.43 19.10
C LEU A 61 -46.93 -32.37 18.67
N LEU A 62 -47.28 -33.05 17.56
CA LEU A 62 -47.97 -34.37 17.52
C LEU A 62 -48.22 -34.83 16.04
N PRO A 63 -48.41 -36.15 15.78
CA PRO A 63 -48.47 -36.74 14.45
C PRO A 63 -49.89 -36.73 13.86
N GLY A 64 -50.02 -36.45 12.57
CA GLY A 64 -51.29 -36.50 11.85
C GLY A 64 -51.04 -36.72 10.36
N GLU A 65 -51.57 -37.84 9.87
CA GLU A 65 -51.69 -38.24 8.47
C GLU A 65 -52.37 -37.17 7.58
N ASP A 66 -52.08 -37.26 6.28
CA ASP A 66 -52.82 -36.72 5.13
C ASP A 66 -53.00 -35.20 4.97
N ASP A 67 -52.17 -34.61 4.09
CA ASP A 67 -52.58 -34.05 2.80
C ASP A 67 -51.42 -33.23 2.21
N GLY A 68 -50.83 -33.75 1.13
CA GLY A 68 -49.62 -33.22 0.49
C GLY A 68 -49.82 -31.86 -0.20
N LYS A 69 -50.01 -30.79 0.56
CA LYS A 69 -49.79 -29.42 0.09
C LYS A 69 -48.30 -29.12 0.24
N ALA A 70 -47.54 -29.40 -0.80
CA ALA A 70 -46.14 -29.00 -0.91
C ALA A 70 -46.04 -27.48 -0.62
N ALA A 71 -45.54 -27.14 0.57
CA ALA A 71 -45.14 -25.79 0.89
C ALA A 71 -44.04 -25.42 -0.09
N ALA A 72 -44.33 -24.46 -0.97
CA ALA A 72 -43.35 -23.91 -1.89
C ALA A 72 -42.23 -23.27 -1.05
N VAL A 73 -41.14 -24.01 -0.89
CA VAL A 73 -39.87 -23.47 -0.39
C VAL A 73 -39.48 -22.33 -1.33
N PRO A 74 -39.32 -21.08 -0.84
CA PRO A 74 -38.82 -20.02 -1.70
C PRO A 74 -37.44 -20.45 -2.17
N SER A 75 -37.32 -20.68 -3.48
CA SER A 75 -36.04 -20.94 -4.11
C SER A 75 -35.17 -19.72 -3.89
N ALA A 76 -34.11 -19.88 -3.10
CA ALA A 76 -33.08 -18.86 -2.95
C ALA A 76 -32.53 -18.58 -4.35
N SER A 77 -32.90 -17.42 -4.91
CA SER A 77 -32.33 -16.97 -6.17
C SER A 77 -30.82 -16.84 -5.97
N PRO A 78 -30.00 -17.22 -6.96
CA PRO A 78 -28.55 -17.05 -6.86
C PRO A 78 -28.25 -15.58 -6.57
N ALA A 79 -27.49 -15.31 -5.51
CA ALA A 79 -27.08 -13.96 -5.18
C ALA A 79 -26.29 -13.39 -6.36
N SER A 80 -26.78 -12.30 -6.96
CA SER A 80 -26.01 -11.57 -7.96
C SER A 80 -24.67 -11.13 -7.36
N PRO A 81 -23.57 -11.19 -8.12
CA PRO A 81 -22.29 -10.70 -7.64
C PRO A 81 -22.45 -9.24 -7.20
N ALA A 82 -21.99 -8.93 -6.00
CA ALA A 82 -22.11 -7.58 -5.45
C ALA A 82 -21.33 -6.61 -6.34
N SER A 83 -21.99 -5.52 -6.76
CA SER A 83 -21.34 -4.45 -7.54
C SER A 83 -20.22 -3.77 -6.75
N PRO A 84 -19.23 -3.18 -7.43
CA PRO A 84 -18.22 -2.35 -6.79
C PRO A 84 -18.83 -1.24 -5.93
N ALA A 85 -18.13 -0.88 -4.85
CA ALA A 85 -18.56 0.20 -3.96
C ALA A 85 -18.26 1.60 -4.52
N CYS A 86 -17.50 1.70 -5.61
CA CYS A 86 -17.06 2.95 -6.24
C CYS A 86 -16.89 2.78 -7.76
N GLY A 87 -16.70 3.88 -8.49
CA GLY A 87 -16.30 3.87 -9.90
C GLY A 87 -15.53 5.13 -10.31
N GLY A 88 -14.50 4.96 -11.14
CA GLY A 88 -13.64 6.02 -11.64
C GLY A 88 -13.03 6.85 -10.51
N GLU A 89 -13.17 8.16 -10.59
CA GLU A 89 -12.60 9.11 -9.62
C GLU A 89 -12.97 8.81 -8.16
N THR A 90 -14.17 8.27 -7.92
CA THR A 90 -14.62 7.93 -6.57
C THR A 90 -13.88 6.73 -5.94
N CYS A 91 -13.12 5.98 -6.75
CA CYS A 91 -12.28 4.89 -6.27
C CYS A 91 -10.88 5.34 -5.82
N ARG A 92 -10.48 6.60 -6.06
CA ARG A 92 -9.13 7.08 -5.73
C ARG A 92 -8.81 6.85 -4.25
N GLY A 93 -7.66 6.24 -3.99
CA GLY A 93 -7.17 6.02 -2.63
C GLY A 93 -7.90 4.93 -1.85
N LEU A 94 -8.89 4.26 -2.44
CA LEU A 94 -9.56 3.12 -1.82
C LEU A 94 -8.76 1.82 -2.04
N ASP A 95 -8.87 0.90 -1.09
CA ASP A 95 -8.33 -0.45 -1.25
C ASP A 95 -9.18 -1.24 -2.26
N PRO A 96 -8.57 -1.89 -3.27
CA PRO A 96 -9.31 -2.58 -4.32
C PRO A 96 -10.12 -3.77 -3.81
N LYS A 97 -9.68 -4.46 -2.74
CA LYS A 97 -10.40 -5.60 -2.20
C LYS A 97 -11.59 -5.14 -1.36
N GLU A 98 -11.39 -4.15 -0.50
CA GLU A 98 -12.46 -3.62 0.36
C GLU A 98 -13.58 -2.94 -0.45
N SER A 99 -13.24 -2.39 -1.62
CA SER A 99 -14.18 -1.77 -2.55
C SER A 99 -14.77 -2.71 -3.61
N ARG A 100 -14.41 -4.01 -3.60
CA ARG A 100 -14.84 -5.04 -4.58
C ARG A 100 -14.41 -4.75 -6.01
N CYS A 101 -13.19 -4.24 -6.17
CA CYS A 101 -12.48 -3.97 -7.41
C CYS A 101 -11.33 -4.99 -7.65
N ASP A 102 -11.36 -6.13 -6.98
CA ASP A 102 -10.35 -7.18 -7.07
C ASP A 102 -10.50 -8.06 -8.33
N ASP A 103 -11.69 -8.08 -8.93
CA ASP A 103 -11.88 -8.54 -10.31
C ASP A 103 -11.18 -7.57 -11.27
N ALA A 104 -9.95 -7.95 -11.61
CA ALA A 104 -9.01 -7.15 -12.36
C ALA A 104 -8.15 -8.06 -13.24
N ARG A 105 -7.68 -7.50 -14.35
CA ARG A 105 -6.70 -8.14 -15.22
C ARG A 105 -5.30 -7.68 -14.84
N THR A 106 -4.32 -8.56 -15.01
CA THR A 106 -2.89 -8.19 -14.90
C THR A 106 -2.42 -7.68 -16.27
N LEU A 107 -1.88 -6.46 -16.31
CA LEU A 107 -1.40 -5.83 -17.54
C LEU A 107 0.09 -6.09 -17.77
N ALA A 108 0.87 -6.03 -16.70
CA ALA A 108 2.30 -6.27 -16.69
C ALA A 108 2.73 -6.79 -15.32
N GLU A 109 3.88 -7.44 -15.27
CA GLU A 109 4.48 -7.96 -14.05
C GLU A 109 6.00 -7.80 -14.05
N GLY A 110 6.58 -7.79 -12.85
CA GLY A 110 8.01 -7.68 -12.63
C GLY A 110 8.40 -8.40 -11.35
N GLU A 111 9.56 -9.05 -11.33
CA GLU A 111 9.94 -9.96 -10.25
C GLU A 111 11.41 -9.81 -9.84
N ALA A 112 11.67 -10.08 -8.56
CA ALA A 112 13.00 -10.31 -8.01
C ALA A 112 12.91 -11.50 -7.04
N GLY A 113 13.36 -12.68 -7.48
CA GLY A 113 13.12 -13.92 -6.74
C GLY A 113 11.62 -14.19 -6.61
N VAL A 114 11.16 -14.53 -5.41
CA VAL A 114 9.73 -14.73 -5.13
C VAL A 114 8.92 -13.42 -5.02
N MET A 115 9.58 -12.26 -4.95
CA MET A 115 8.91 -10.97 -4.82
C MET A 115 8.41 -10.50 -6.19
N ARG A 116 7.09 -10.50 -6.39
CA ARG A 116 6.43 -10.09 -7.64
C ARG A 116 5.57 -8.85 -7.45
N VAL A 117 5.69 -7.90 -8.37
CA VAL A 117 4.72 -6.83 -8.60
C VAL A 117 3.90 -7.11 -9.85
N GLU A 118 2.59 -6.85 -9.78
CA GLU A 118 1.67 -6.90 -10.92
C GLU A 118 0.95 -5.55 -11.04
N VAL A 119 0.84 -5.03 -12.27
CA VAL A 119 -0.05 -3.92 -12.61
C VAL A 119 -1.44 -4.50 -12.84
N ARG A 120 -2.42 -4.06 -12.05
CA ARG A 120 -3.79 -4.59 -12.06
C ARG A 120 -4.76 -3.51 -12.51
N HIS A 121 -5.67 -3.85 -13.42
CA HIS A 121 -6.72 -2.96 -13.91
C HIS A 121 -8.10 -3.59 -13.73
N SER A 122 -9.02 -2.87 -13.06
CA SER A 122 -10.42 -3.27 -12.96
C SER A 122 -11.29 -2.44 -13.90
N LYS A 123 -11.99 -3.12 -14.81
CA LYS A 123 -12.88 -2.48 -15.80
C LYS A 123 -14.06 -1.79 -15.13
N GLU A 124 -14.70 -2.46 -14.17
CA GLU A 124 -15.89 -1.94 -13.49
C GLU A 124 -15.56 -0.71 -12.64
N CYS A 125 -14.37 -0.70 -12.02
CA CYS A 125 -13.93 0.41 -11.18
C CYS A 125 -13.19 1.51 -11.95
N LYS A 126 -12.81 1.29 -13.22
CA LYS A 126 -12.02 2.22 -14.04
C LYS A 126 -10.78 2.75 -13.32
N ALA A 127 -10.04 1.82 -12.72
CA ALA A 127 -8.90 2.14 -11.89
C ALA A 127 -7.80 1.08 -12.00
N VAL A 128 -6.57 1.53 -11.77
CA VAL A 128 -5.37 0.70 -11.69
C VAL A 128 -4.79 0.69 -10.27
N TRP A 129 -4.09 -0.38 -9.95
CA TRP A 129 -3.38 -0.54 -8.68
C TRP A 129 -2.26 -1.59 -8.81
N GLY A 130 -1.31 -1.54 -7.88
CA GLY A 130 -0.22 -2.52 -7.79
C GLY A 130 -0.55 -3.65 -6.83
N LYS A 131 -0.32 -4.89 -7.25
CA LYS A 131 -0.30 -6.07 -6.40
C LYS A 131 1.14 -6.47 -6.12
N LEU A 132 1.52 -6.47 -4.85
CA LEU A 132 2.79 -7.02 -4.39
C LEU A 132 2.53 -8.39 -3.76
N THR A 133 3.31 -9.40 -4.15
CA THR A 133 3.33 -10.74 -3.54
C THR A 133 4.76 -11.18 -3.23
N GLY A 134 4.93 -12.16 -2.34
CA GLY A 134 6.25 -12.66 -1.95
C GLY A 134 7.12 -11.65 -1.18
N ALA A 135 6.51 -10.61 -0.62
CA ALA A 135 7.19 -9.57 0.13
C ALA A 135 7.31 -9.87 1.63
N ARG A 136 8.20 -9.21 2.34
CA ARG A 136 8.32 -9.28 3.81
C ARG A 136 7.57 -8.09 4.45
N PRO A 137 7.11 -8.19 5.71
CA PRO A 137 6.65 -7.04 6.47
C PRO A 137 7.67 -5.89 6.44
N GLY A 138 7.20 -4.67 6.17
CA GLY A 138 8.02 -3.48 5.99
C GLY A 138 8.42 -3.18 4.54
N ASP A 139 8.24 -4.11 3.59
CA ASP A 139 8.49 -3.83 2.17
C ASP A 139 7.38 -2.92 1.61
N PRO A 140 7.71 -1.79 0.96
CA PRO A 140 6.73 -0.94 0.31
C PRO A 140 6.47 -1.32 -1.14
N VAL A 141 5.27 -0.99 -1.60
CA VAL A 141 4.88 -0.94 -3.02
C VAL A 141 4.27 0.42 -3.34
N THR A 142 4.62 0.95 -4.51
CA THR A 142 4.15 2.22 -5.03
C THR A 142 3.53 2.00 -6.40
N VAL A 143 2.41 2.66 -6.65
CA VAL A 143 1.83 2.81 -7.99
C VAL A 143 1.84 4.29 -8.34
N SER A 144 2.18 4.62 -9.58
CA SER A 144 2.10 5.97 -10.11
C SER A 144 1.51 5.96 -11.50
N THR A 145 0.74 6.99 -11.82
CA THR A 145 0.30 7.28 -13.18
C THR A 145 0.85 8.63 -13.63
N SER A 146 1.24 8.69 -14.89
CA SER A 146 1.68 9.94 -15.52
C SER A 146 0.47 10.84 -15.79
N PRO A 147 0.52 12.16 -15.49
CA PRO A 147 1.70 12.92 -15.09
C PRO A 147 1.92 13.13 -13.59
N ALA A 148 1.00 12.77 -12.68
CA ALA A 148 1.08 13.28 -11.31
C ALA A 148 0.56 12.37 -10.17
N ASP A 149 -0.19 11.33 -10.47
CA ASP A 149 -0.90 10.57 -9.45
C ASP A 149 0.00 9.47 -8.87
N ARG A 150 0.01 9.32 -7.54
CA ARG A 150 0.82 8.30 -6.86
C ARG A 150 0.16 7.81 -5.58
N GLN A 151 0.18 6.51 -5.36
CA GLN A 151 -0.25 5.87 -4.12
C GLN A 151 0.85 4.91 -3.63
N ARG A 152 0.96 4.77 -2.31
CA ARG A 152 1.96 3.90 -1.68
C ARG A 152 1.31 3.08 -0.58
N ALA A 153 1.74 1.84 -0.46
CA ALA A 153 1.36 0.96 0.62
C ALA A 153 2.59 0.22 1.17
N GLU A 154 2.50 -0.24 2.40
CA GLU A 154 3.55 -1.03 3.05
C GLU A 154 2.94 -2.33 3.58
N VAL A 155 3.69 -3.43 3.46
CA VAL A 155 3.27 -4.73 3.98
C VAL A 155 3.31 -4.67 5.52
N ALA A 156 2.16 -4.70 6.16
CA ALA A 156 2.09 -4.74 7.62
C ALA A 156 2.22 -6.18 8.15
N THR A 157 1.53 -7.12 7.50
CA THR A 157 1.50 -8.55 7.83
C THR A 157 1.38 -9.38 6.57
N GLY A 158 1.72 -10.67 6.66
CA GLY A 158 1.65 -11.60 5.53
C GLY A 158 2.70 -11.33 4.46
N ARG A 159 2.38 -11.74 3.22
CA ARG A 159 3.29 -11.70 2.05
C ARG A 159 2.71 -10.95 0.85
N THR A 160 1.50 -10.41 0.98
CA THR A 160 0.74 -9.79 -0.10
C THR A 160 0.26 -8.41 0.33
N LYS A 161 0.37 -7.43 -0.54
CA LYS A 161 -0.15 -6.08 -0.32
C LYS A 161 -0.66 -5.46 -1.62
N TYR A 162 -1.69 -4.64 -1.51
CA TYR A 162 -2.23 -3.86 -2.60
C TYR A 162 -1.94 -2.38 -2.35
N THR A 163 -1.62 -1.64 -3.40
CA THR A 163 -1.67 -0.18 -3.34
C THR A 163 -3.14 0.27 -3.34
N PRO A 164 -3.43 1.44 -2.76
CA PRO A 164 -4.66 2.14 -3.06
C PRO A 164 -4.81 2.38 -4.57
N MET A 165 -6.05 2.48 -5.03
CA MET A 165 -6.37 2.65 -6.44
C MET A 165 -6.07 4.05 -6.96
N LEU A 166 -5.63 4.11 -8.22
CA LEU A 166 -5.56 5.30 -9.05
C LEU A 166 -6.59 5.19 -10.18
N PRO A 167 -7.56 6.11 -10.28
CA PRO A 167 -8.48 6.14 -11.41
C PRO A 167 -7.73 6.38 -12.71
N VAL A 168 -8.23 5.79 -13.80
CA VAL A 168 -7.66 5.98 -15.15
C VAL A 168 -8.78 6.22 -16.16
N GLY A 169 -8.47 7.02 -17.18
CA GLY A 169 -9.30 7.18 -18.36
C GLY A 169 -8.92 6.19 -19.46
N ASP A 170 -9.32 6.49 -20.70
CA ASP A 170 -9.02 5.64 -21.85
C ASP A 170 -7.54 5.64 -22.23
N THR A 171 -6.82 6.70 -21.88
CA THR A 171 -5.36 6.83 -22.04
C THR A 171 -4.72 6.91 -20.67
N PHE A 172 -3.72 6.08 -20.41
CA PHE A 172 -2.99 6.08 -19.16
C PHE A 172 -1.61 5.45 -19.33
N ASP A 173 -0.69 5.86 -18.50
CA ASP A 173 0.63 5.24 -18.33
C ASP A 173 0.79 5.00 -16.83
N VAL A 174 1.04 3.75 -16.44
CA VAL A 174 1.13 3.32 -15.04
C VAL A 174 2.42 2.57 -14.78
N GLN A 175 3.05 2.87 -13.65
CA GLN A 175 4.23 2.17 -13.14
C GLN A 175 3.94 1.67 -11.73
N VAL A 176 4.23 0.38 -11.48
CA VAL A 176 4.24 -0.22 -10.15
C VAL A 176 5.66 -0.65 -9.82
N CYS A 177 6.15 -0.29 -8.64
CA CYS A 177 7.46 -0.72 -8.13
C CYS A 177 7.36 -1.08 -6.66
N ALA A 178 8.14 -2.06 -6.22
CA ALA A 178 8.27 -2.41 -4.81
C ALA A 178 9.73 -2.49 -4.40
N VAL A 179 10.02 -2.31 -3.10
CA VAL A 179 11.40 -2.33 -2.58
C VAL A 179 11.53 -3.42 -1.53
N SER A 180 12.49 -4.33 -1.69
CA SER A 180 12.85 -5.26 -0.62
C SER A 180 13.77 -4.58 0.39
N ARG A 181 13.26 -4.25 1.59
CA ARG A 181 14.07 -3.54 2.60
C ARG A 181 15.09 -4.44 3.29
N ALA A 182 14.67 -5.66 3.63
CA ALA A 182 15.49 -6.61 4.38
C ALA A 182 16.08 -7.71 3.49
N GLY A 183 15.52 -7.94 2.30
CA GLY A 183 15.80 -9.13 1.50
C GLY A 183 15.04 -10.37 1.99
N ASP A 184 15.18 -11.44 1.23
CA ASP A 184 14.64 -12.76 1.52
C ASP A 184 15.56 -13.82 0.91
N PRO A 185 16.58 -14.29 1.64
CA PRO A 185 17.56 -15.24 1.10
C PRO A 185 16.93 -16.56 0.63
N GLU A 186 15.92 -17.07 1.36
CA GLU A 186 15.21 -18.30 1.00
C GLU A 186 14.39 -18.11 -0.28
N GLY A 187 13.79 -16.93 -0.44
CA GLY A 187 13.05 -16.54 -1.63
C GLY A 187 13.90 -15.99 -2.78
N GLY A 188 15.23 -15.97 -2.63
CA GLY A 188 16.14 -15.40 -3.64
C GLY A 188 15.95 -13.90 -3.88
N VAL A 189 15.47 -13.13 -2.89
CA VAL A 189 15.25 -11.68 -3.00
C VAL A 189 16.42 -10.94 -2.36
N PRO A 190 17.26 -10.23 -3.13
CA PRO A 190 18.32 -9.41 -2.56
C PRO A 190 17.77 -8.26 -1.71
N LYS A 191 18.51 -7.89 -0.67
CA LYS A 191 18.26 -6.62 0.03
C LYS A 191 18.43 -5.46 -0.94
N GLY A 192 17.46 -4.56 -0.99
CA GLY A 192 17.43 -3.41 -1.89
C GLY A 192 16.96 -3.74 -3.31
N ALA A 193 16.52 -4.98 -3.58
CA ALA A 193 15.91 -5.31 -4.85
C ALA A 193 14.66 -4.45 -5.10
N GLU A 194 14.48 -3.99 -6.33
CA GLU A 194 13.37 -3.11 -6.72
C GLU A 194 12.68 -3.62 -7.99
N PRO A 195 11.85 -4.67 -7.90
CA PRO A 195 11.08 -5.13 -9.05
C PRO A 195 10.03 -4.07 -9.44
N CYS A 196 9.96 -3.79 -10.74
CA CYS A 196 9.08 -2.80 -11.34
C CYS A 196 8.36 -3.39 -12.56
N ALA A 197 7.12 -2.96 -12.78
CA ALA A 197 6.30 -3.29 -13.95
C ALA A 197 5.53 -2.05 -14.41
N GLY A 198 5.68 -1.70 -15.69
CA GLY A 198 4.95 -0.60 -16.33
C GLY A 198 3.94 -1.14 -17.33
N ALA A 199 2.81 -0.45 -17.50
CA ALA A 199 1.83 -0.76 -18.53
C ALA A 199 1.07 0.50 -18.97
N ASP A 200 0.44 0.42 -20.13
CA ASP A 200 -0.38 1.50 -20.68
C ASP A 200 -1.72 0.99 -21.26
N GLN A 201 -2.46 1.87 -21.94
CA GLN A 201 -3.72 1.50 -22.59
C GLN A 201 -3.56 0.43 -23.69
N ASP A 202 -2.41 0.35 -24.35
CA ASP A 202 -2.17 -0.61 -25.42
C ASP A 202 -1.94 -2.01 -24.85
N ASP A 203 -1.28 -2.11 -23.68
CA ASP A 203 -1.22 -3.36 -22.90
C ASP A 203 -2.60 -3.86 -22.51
N LEU A 204 -3.48 -2.97 -22.04
CA LEU A 204 -4.86 -3.33 -21.74
C LEU A 204 -5.59 -3.84 -22.97
N ALA A 205 -5.45 -3.18 -24.12
CA ALA A 205 -6.06 -3.64 -25.37
C ALA A 205 -5.55 -5.03 -25.79
N ARG A 206 -4.25 -5.30 -25.65
CA ARG A 206 -3.66 -6.63 -25.90
C ARG A 206 -4.25 -7.70 -24.99
N VAL A 207 -4.28 -7.46 -23.68
CA VAL A 207 -4.81 -8.41 -22.70
C VAL A 207 -6.32 -8.63 -22.86
N VAL A 208 -7.05 -7.62 -23.34
CA VAL A 208 -8.48 -7.75 -23.66
C VAL A 208 -8.73 -8.54 -24.94
N GLY A 209 -7.93 -8.33 -25.98
CA GLY A 209 -8.06 -9.05 -27.26
C GLY A 209 -7.60 -10.50 -27.22
N ALA A 210 -6.87 -10.92 -26.20
CA ALA A 210 -6.34 -12.28 -26.08
C ALA A 210 -7.30 -13.30 -25.41
N GLY A 211 -8.46 -12.86 -24.90
CA GLY A 211 -9.42 -13.72 -24.18
C GLY A 211 -10.77 -13.80 -24.87
#